data_AF-A0A2U3AWR7-F1
#
_entry.id   AF-A0A2U3AWR7-F1
#
_cell.length_a   1.000
_cell.length_b   1.000
_cell.length_c   1.000
_cell.angle_alpha   90.00
_cell.angle_beta   90.00
_cell.angle_gamma   90.00
#
_symmetry.space_group_name_H-M   'P 1'
#
loop_
_entity.id
_entity.type
_entity.pdbx_description
1 polymer ?
#
loop_
_entity_poly.entity_id
_entity_poly.type
_entity_poly.pdbx_seq_one_letter_code
_entity_poly.pdbx_strand_id
1 'polypeptide(L)'
;MKTLQKNTHLALFMALLSILAVSCTTDSLDPNEEEQQQTYPLDDLQGDWIRIGGNNPVNNGMKINVNTDLGKITDPQQSGFMIGDIKWYNIVGQGSGNYTHEELGSDYNYYPATIKFGVDDTLRVNVNNSGAGNIQKWVRQANFTPQSVYLEVLQGEWIRVGGNNPVNNGIVIEVDEVTGTVTDAALSDFNIDDIKWKDIYALDGNSFIYEELGSDDNYYPAEMELGPADTLRIDVNNSGAGNIQKWVRQ
;
A
#
# COMPACT_ATOMS: atom_id res chain seq x y z
N MET A 1 0.01 0.62 66.12
CA MET A 1 0.97 1.72 65.85
C MET A 1 1.51 2.18 67.19
N LYS A 2 2.81 2.25 67.51
CA LYS A 2 4.06 2.34 66.74
C LYS A 2 5.20 1.99 67.72
N THR A 3 5.96 0.91 67.46
CA THR A 3 7.37 0.88 66.96
C THR A 3 8.44 1.40 67.92
N LEU A 4 9.45 0.58 68.21
CA LEU A 4 10.76 0.71 67.54
C LEU A 4 11.65 -0.54 67.77
N GLN A 5 12.10 -1.14 66.67
CA GLN A 5 13.19 -2.10 66.57
C GLN A 5 14.54 -1.34 66.61
N LYS A 6 15.51 -1.87 67.35
CA LYS A 6 16.93 -1.88 66.99
C LYS A 6 17.55 -3.12 67.63
N ASN A 7 18.21 -3.96 66.85
CA ASN A 7 19.46 -4.58 67.29
C ASN A 7 20.24 -5.07 66.06
N THR A 8 21.40 -4.43 65.94
CA THR A 8 22.44 -4.56 64.94
C THR A 8 23.27 -5.82 65.17
N HIS A 9 23.58 -6.48 64.05
CA HIS A 9 24.80 -7.21 63.69
C HIS A 9 25.83 -7.53 64.79
N LEU A 10 26.34 -8.77 64.81
CA LEU A 10 27.57 -9.17 64.08
C LEU A 10 28.26 -10.37 64.77
N ALA A 11 28.93 -11.17 63.94
CA ALA A 11 29.94 -12.21 64.22
C ALA A 11 29.39 -13.65 64.42
N LEU A 12 29.43 -14.53 63.41
CA LEU A 12 30.60 -15.15 62.74
C LEU A 12 31.19 -16.31 63.58
N PHE A 13 30.82 -17.55 63.24
CA PHE A 13 31.61 -18.78 63.39
C PHE A 13 30.95 -19.83 62.47
N MET A 14 31.35 -19.94 61.21
CA MET A 14 32.55 -20.62 60.68
C MET A 14 32.47 -22.16 60.82
N ALA A 15 32.62 -22.81 59.67
CA ALA A 15 32.99 -24.21 59.42
C ALA A 15 31.85 -25.24 59.24
N LEU A 16 31.54 -25.53 57.96
CA LEU A 16 31.42 -26.85 57.32
C LEU A 16 30.71 -26.61 55.96
N LEU A 17 31.08 -27.15 54.81
CA LEU A 17 32.14 -28.07 54.43
C LEU A 17 32.23 -27.96 52.90
N SER A 18 33.45 -27.90 52.42
CA SER A 18 33.93 -27.89 51.04
C SER A 18 33.65 -29.16 50.24
N ILE A 19 33.08 -29.05 49.03
CA ILE A 19 33.24 -29.97 47.88
C ILE A 19 32.86 -29.16 46.61
N LEU A 20 33.54 -29.07 45.46
CA LEU A 20 34.86 -29.39 44.93
C LEU A 20 34.95 -28.58 43.62
N ALA A 21 36.06 -27.91 43.37
CA ALA A 21 36.44 -27.46 42.04
C ALA A 21 37.19 -28.62 41.35
N VAL A 22 36.76 -29.00 40.15
CA VAL A 22 37.56 -29.76 39.18
C VAL A 22 37.48 -29.03 37.85
N SER A 23 38.64 -28.65 37.36
CA SER A 23 38.88 -28.07 36.05
C SER A 23 39.44 -29.14 35.11
N CYS A 24 39.18 -28.92 33.81
CA CYS A 24 39.87 -29.43 32.62
C CYS A 24 39.65 -30.89 32.19
N THR A 25 38.97 -31.05 31.05
CA THR A 25 39.63 -31.50 29.80
C THR A 25 39.00 -30.81 28.59
N THR A 26 39.86 -30.31 27.71
CA THR A 26 39.60 -29.72 26.39
C THR A 26 39.27 -30.80 25.36
N ASP A 27 38.17 -30.61 24.61
CA ASP A 27 37.88 -31.11 23.24
C ASP A 27 36.39 -30.83 23.02
N SER A 28 35.89 -30.10 22.04
CA SER A 28 36.43 -29.50 20.82
C SER A 28 35.57 -28.26 20.54
N LEU A 29 36.19 -27.16 20.12
CA LEU A 29 35.49 -26.14 19.36
C LEU A 29 35.04 -26.81 18.06
N ASP A 30 33.77 -27.19 17.96
CA ASP A 30 33.16 -27.45 16.67
C ASP A 30 32.46 -26.15 16.24
N PRO A 31 33.01 -25.37 15.30
CA PRO A 31 32.31 -24.23 14.74
C PRO A 31 31.34 -24.75 13.68
N ASN A 32 30.35 -25.52 14.12
CA ASN A 32 29.27 -25.98 13.26
C ASN A 32 27.97 -26.07 14.06
N GLU A 33 27.68 -25.03 14.83
CA GLU A 33 26.29 -24.60 14.93
C GLU A 33 25.94 -24.03 13.55
N GLU A 34 25.56 -24.92 12.63
CA GLU A 34 24.66 -24.54 11.56
C GLU A 34 23.45 -23.94 12.28
N GLU A 35 23.38 -22.61 12.35
CA GLU A 35 22.17 -21.90 12.74
C GLU A 35 21.05 -22.54 11.92
N GLN A 36 20.21 -23.34 12.59
CA GLN A 36 19.06 -23.94 11.94
C GLN A 36 18.23 -22.78 11.44
N GLN A 37 18.34 -22.52 10.14
CA GLN A 37 17.66 -21.43 9.47
C GLN A 37 16.18 -21.66 9.73
N GLN A 38 15.62 -20.89 10.66
CA GLN A 38 14.24 -21.05 11.07
C GLN A 38 13.39 -20.69 9.86
N THR A 39 12.90 -21.72 9.16
CA THR A 39 12.06 -21.54 7.98
C THR A 39 10.66 -21.22 8.44
N TYR A 40 10.19 -20.04 8.09
CA TYR A 40 8.81 -19.65 8.37
C TYR A 40 7.91 -20.12 7.22
N PRO A 41 6.70 -20.63 7.52
CA PRO A 41 5.80 -21.16 6.51
C PRO A 41 5.37 -20.08 5.52
N LEU A 42 5.17 -20.49 4.27
CA LEU A 42 4.74 -19.63 3.17
C LEU A 42 3.22 -19.66 2.95
N ASP A 43 2.48 -20.36 3.81
CA ASP A 43 1.04 -20.63 3.68
C ASP A 43 0.23 -19.35 3.43
N ASP A 44 0.55 -18.29 4.17
CA ASP A 44 -0.13 -17.01 4.02
C ASP A 44 0.11 -16.36 2.64
N LEU A 45 1.23 -16.64 1.98
CA LEU A 45 1.54 -16.05 0.67
C LEU A 45 0.92 -16.82 -0.50
N GLN A 46 0.49 -18.06 -0.29
CA GLN A 46 0.00 -18.92 -1.37
C GLN A 46 -1.25 -18.35 -2.06
N GLY A 47 -1.41 -18.67 -3.34
CA GLY A 47 -2.59 -18.34 -4.16
C GLY A 47 -2.38 -17.21 -5.17
N ASP A 48 -3.48 -16.68 -5.69
CA ASP A 48 -3.47 -15.69 -6.77
C ASP A 48 -3.41 -14.25 -6.26
N TRP A 49 -2.52 -13.46 -6.87
CA TRP A 49 -2.27 -12.07 -6.53
C TRP A 49 -2.35 -11.19 -7.77
N ILE A 50 -2.85 -9.97 -7.59
CA ILE A 50 -2.89 -8.94 -8.62
C ILE A 50 -2.20 -7.68 -8.14
N ARG A 51 -1.37 -7.10 -9.01
CA ARG A 51 -0.69 -5.85 -8.77
C ARG A 51 -1.68 -4.71 -8.92
N ILE A 52 -1.78 -3.85 -7.91
CA ILE A 52 -2.73 -2.73 -7.88
C ILE A 52 -2.05 -1.38 -7.70
N GLY A 53 -0.73 -1.34 -7.53
CA GLY A 53 -0.01 -0.09 -7.41
C GLY A 53 1.50 -0.22 -7.43
N GLY A 54 2.16 0.90 -7.13
CA GLY A 54 3.60 1.04 -7.14
C GLY A 54 4.09 2.17 -8.03
N ASN A 55 5.40 2.33 -8.16
CA ASN A 55 6.03 3.37 -8.96
C ASN A 55 6.23 2.98 -10.44
N ASN A 56 5.39 2.07 -10.96
CA ASN A 56 5.25 1.80 -12.38
C ASN A 56 3.79 1.37 -12.68
N PRO A 57 2.87 2.34 -12.85
CA PRO A 57 1.45 2.08 -13.00
C PRO A 57 1.06 1.27 -14.25
N VAL A 58 1.88 1.31 -15.31
CA VAL A 58 1.67 0.56 -16.56
C VAL A 58 1.60 -0.96 -16.32
N ASN A 59 2.21 -1.42 -15.23
CA ASN A 59 2.21 -2.83 -14.86
C ASN A 59 1.11 -3.20 -13.84
N ASN A 60 0.24 -2.26 -13.45
CA ASN A 60 -0.92 -2.58 -12.64
C ASN A 60 -1.87 -3.50 -13.42
N GLY A 61 -2.56 -4.39 -12.70
CA GLY A 61 -3.34 -5.49 -13.27
C GLY A 61 -2.54 -6.77 -13.50
N MET A 62 -1.21 -6.74 -13.39
CA MET A 62 -0.37 -7.94 -13.52
C MET A 62 -0.80 -8.99 -12.49
N LYS A 63 -0.94 -10.23 -12.93
CA LYS A 63 -1.36 -11.35 -12.06
C LYS A 63 -0.26 -12.37 -11.95
N ILE A 64 -0.11 -12.91 -10.74
CA ILE A 64 0.76 -14.04 -10.45
C ILE A 64 0.00 -15.10 -9.64
N ASN A 65 0.43 -16.35 -9.76
CA ASN A 65 0.07 -17.42 -8.85
C ASN A 65 1.29 -17.80 -8.02
N VAL A 66 1.16 -17.71 -6.70
CA VAL A 66 2.19 -18.15 -5.76
C VAL A 66 1.91 -19.59 -5.35
N ASN A 67 2.86 -20.47 -5.66
CA ASN A 67 2.87 -21.87 -5.26
C ASN A 67 4.28 -22.22 -4.78
N THR A 68 4.36 -22.86 -3.61
CA THR A 68 5.60 -23.09 -2.87
C THR A 68 6.33 -21.77 -2.63
N ASP A 69 7.49 -21.63 -3.24
CA ASP A 69 8.48 -20.57 -3.15
C ASP A 69 8.55 -19.75 -4.45
N LEU A 70 7.59 -19.93 -5.36
CA LEU A 70 7.55 -19.30 -6.68
C LEU A 70 6.27 -18.51 -6.91
N GLY A 71 6.38 -17.26 -7.35
CA GLY A 71 5.30 -16.47 -7.92
C GLY A 71 5.41 -16.42 -9.45
N LYS A 72 4.59 -17.19 -10.16
CA LYS A 72 4.60 -17.26 -11.63
C LYS A 72 3.60 -16.31 -12.25
N ILE A 73 3.99 -15.61 -13.31
CA ILE A 73 3.11 -14.71 -14.07
C ILE A 73 2.02 -15.51 -14.75
N THR A 74 0.77 -15.14 -14.47
CA THR A 74 -0.42 -15.65 -15.14
C THR A 74 -1.03 -14.63 -16.10
N ASP A 75 -0.75 -13.33 -15.88
CA ASP A 75 -1.15 -12.23 -16.74
C ASP A 75 -0.09 -11.12 -16.69
N PRO A 76 0.71 -10.91 -17.74
CA PRO A 76 1.83 -9.97 -17.71
C PRO A 76 1.41 -8.51 -17.87
N GLN A 77 0.17 -8.23 -18.29
CA GLN A 77 -0.25 -6.89 -18.75
C GLN A 77 0.75 -6.31 -19.79
N GLN A 78 1.01 -5.00 -19.74
CA GLN A 78 1.92 -4.30 -20.66
C GLN A 78 3.39 -4.33 -20.22
N SER A 79 3.78 -5.25 -19.34
CA SER A 79 5.11 -5.27 -18.72
C SER A 79 6.25 -5.76 -19.61
N GLY A 80 5.94 -6.44 -20.72
CA GLY A 80 6.93 -7.08 -21.59
C GLY A 80 7.41 -8.46 -21.11
N PHE A 81 6.90 -8.96 -19.98
CA PHE A 81 7.11 -10.34 -19.53
C PHE A 81 6.17 -11.34 -20.23
N MET A 82 6.46 -12.62 -20.10
CA MET A 82 5.66 -13.72 -20.64
C MET A 82 4.88 -14.46 -19.55
N ILE A 83 3.75 -15.05 -19.93
CA ILE A 83 3.04 -16.00 -19.06
C ILE A 83 3.97 -17.18 -18.75
N GLY A 84 4.06 -17.53 -17.47
CA GLY A 84 4.92 -18.60 -16.96
C GLY A 84 6.29 -18.13 -16.47
N ASP A 85 6.70 -16.89 -16.78
CA ASP A 85 7.90 -16.31 -16.17
C ASP A 85 7.76 -16.29 -14.65
N ILE A 86 8.86 -16.53 -13.94
CA ILE A 86 8.88 -16.52 -12.48
C ILE A 86 9.15 -15.10 -12.03
N LYS A 87 8.09 -14.39 -11.60
CA LYS A 87 8.20 -13.01 -11.13
C LYS A 87 8.86 -12.93 -9.76
N TRP A 88 8.46 -13.83 -8.85
CA TRP A 88 9.04 -13.98 -7.52
C TRP A 88 9.71 -15.34 -7.42
N TYR A 89 11.02 -15.37 -7.27
CA TYR A 89 11.83 -16.58 -7.20
C TYR A 89 12.41 -16.76 -5.79
N ASN A 90 12.60 -18.00 -5.35
CA ASN A 90 13.21 -18.35 -4.06
C ASN A 90 12.62 -17.57 -2.87
N ILE A 91 11.29 -17.61 -2.72
CA ILE A 91 10.63 -16.93 -1.60
C ILE A 91 10.98 -17.64 -0.29
N VAL A 92 11.49 -16.88 0.67
CA VAL A 92 11.84 -17.36 2.02
C VAL A 92 11.09 -16.54 3.06
N GLY A 93 10.31 -17.21 3.90
CA GLY A 93 9.62 -16.59 5.02
C GLY A 93 10.63 -16.14 6.09
N GLN A 94 10.41 -14.93 6.61
CA GLN A 94 11.21 -14.31 7.69
C GLN A 94 10.41 -14.14 8.99
N GLY A 95 9.14 -14.57 9.00
CA GLY A 95 8.22 -14.46 10.13
C GLY A 95 7.44 -13.15 10.16
N SER A 96 6.33 -13.14 10.90
CA SER A 96 5.46 -11.97 11.07
C SER A 96 4.98 -11.34 9.75
N GLY A 97 4.70 -12.16 8.73
CA GLY A 97 4.25 -11.69 7.42
C GLY A 97 5.32 -10.99 6.58
N ASN A 98 6.59 -11.23 6.86
CA ASN A 98 7.72 -10.74 6.06
C ASN A 98 8.37 -11.88 5.30
N TYR A 99 8.79 -11.61 4.07
CA TYR A 99 9.48 -12.55 3.19
C TYR A 99 10.61 -11.85 2.45
N THR A 100 11.61 -12.62 2.07
CA THR A 100 12.63 -12.23 1.08
C THR A 100 12.43 -13.04 -0.17
N HIS A 101 12.75 -12.48 -1.33
CA HIS A 101 12.71 -13.20 -2.60
C HIS A 101 13.65 -12.55 -3.61
N GLU A 102 13.71 -13.16 -4.79
CA GLU A 102 14.37 -12.63 -5.98
C GLU A 102 13.30 -12.18 -6.98
N GLU A 103 13.28 -10.88 -7.29
CA GLU A 103 12.34 -10.24 -8.22
C GLU A 103 12.90 -10.26 -9.64
N LEU A 104 12.12 -10.73 -10.61
CA LEU A 104 12.45 -10.62 -12.03
C LEU A 104 12.33 -9.16 -12.52
N GLY A 105 13.45 -8.55 -12.91
CA GLY A 105 13.51 -7.23 -13.53
C GLY A 105 13.17 -7.25 -15.03
N SER A 106 12.88 -6.08 -15.60
CA SER A 106 12.54 -5.92 -17.03
C SER A 106 13.68 -6.29 -17.98
N ASP A 107 14.90 -6.39 -17.47
CA ASP A 107 16.09 -6.86 -18.17
C ASP A 107 16.30 -8.38 -18.01
N TYR A 108 15.31 -9.09 -17.45
CA TYR A 108 15.30 -10.52 -17.18
C TYR A 108 16.36 -11.00 -16.16
N ASN A 109 16.93 -10.08 -15.37
CA ASN A 109 17.77 -10.42 -14.24
C ASN A 109 16.97 -10.46 -12.93
N TYR A 110 17.46 -11.22 -11.96
CA TYR A 110 16.85 -11.31 -10.62
C TYR A 110 17.52 -10.35 -9.64
N TYR A 111 16.69 -9.68 -8.84
CA TYR A 111 17.13 -8.71 -7.84
C TYR A 111 16.61 -9.07 -6.45
N PRO A 112 17.43 -8.97 -5.39
CA PRO A 112 16.95 -9.18 -4.03
C PRO A 112 15.79 -8.23 -3.72
N ALA A 113 14.75 -8.78 -3.10
CA ALA A 113 13.54 -8.04 -2.79
C ALA A 113 12.92 -8.54 -1.48
N THR A 114 11.98 -7.76 -0.97
CA THR A 114 11.23 -8.08 0.25
C THR A 114 9.75 -7.98 -0.03
N ILE A 115 8.97 -8.84 0.63
CA ILE A 115 7.52 -8.81 0.67
C ILE A 115 7.11 -8.60 2.13
N LYS A 116 6.16 -7.69 2.36
CA LYS A 116 5.57 -7.47 3.66
C LYS A 116 4.04 -7.40 3.56
N PHE A 117 3.35 -8.15 4.42
CA PHE A 117 1.92 -7.96 4.63
C PHE A 117 1.64 -6.58 5.24
N GLY A 118 0.82 -5.80 4.54
CA GLY A 118 0.20 -4.59 5.05
C GLY A 118 -0.94 -4.93 6.01
N VAL A 119 -1.39 -3.92 6.75
CA VAL A 119 -2.56 -4.03 7.64
C VAL A 119 -3.91 -4.07 6.89
N ASP A 120 -3.86 -3.86 5.56
CA ASP A 120 -4.98 -3.73 4.63
C ASP A 120 -5.13 -4.95 3.70
N ASP A 121 -4.74 -6.16 4.15
CA ASP A 121 -4.77 -7.41 3.35
C ASP A 121 -4.06 -7.34 1.99
N THR A 122 -3.07 -6.46 1.91
CA THR A 122 -2.26 -6.25 0.72
C THR A 122 -0.80 -6.55 1.00
N LEU A 123 -0.02 -6.82 -0.04
CA LEU A 123 1.42 -6.96 0.04
C LEU A 123 2.09 -5.66 -0.41
N ARG A 124 3.19 -5.31 0.26
CA ARG A 124 4.17 -4.34 -0.21
C ARG A 124 5.40 -5.11 -0.68
N VAL A 125 5.80 -4.88 -1.92
CA VAL A 125 7.05 -5.40 -2.46
C VAL A 125 8.03 -4.25 -2.63
N ASN A 126 9.25 -4.44 -2.12
CA ASN A 126 10.36 -3.52 -2.32
C ASN A 126 11.56 -4.28 -2.89
N VAL A 127 11.99 -3.88 -4.08
CA VAL A 127 13.10 -4.46 -4.81
C VAL A 127 14.35 -3.64 -4.50
N ASN A 128 15.43 -4.29 -4.10
CA ASN A 128 16.72 -3.66 -3.80
C ASN A 128 17.49 -3.29 -5.08
N ASN A 129 16.80 -2.58 -5.97
CA ASN A 129 17.33 -1.98 -7.18
C ASN A 129 16.54 -0.69 -7.45
N SER A 130 17.20 0.35 -7.96
CA SER A 130 16.55 1.62 -8.29
C SER A 130 15.87 1.53 -9.65
N GLY A 131 14.65 2.08 -9.77
CA GLY A 131 13.98 2.22 -11.05
C GLY A 131 12.47 2.09 -10.96
N ALA A 132 11.80 2.21 -12.09
CA ALA A 132 10.36 2.04 -12.17
C ALA A 132 9.96 0.60 -11.81
N GLY A 133 9.00 0.45 -10.90
CA GLY A 133 8.48 -0.86 -10.47
C GLY A 133 9.27 -1.51 -9.33
N ASN A 134 10.24 -0.82 -8.74
CA ASN A 134 10.93 -1.32 -7.54
C ASN A 134 10.07 -1.20 -6.26
N ILE A 135 9.00 -0.41 -6.29
CA ILE A 135 7.98 -0.35 -5.24
C ILE A 135 6.67 -0.86 -5.84
N GLN A 136 6.03 -1.82 -5.19
CA GLN A 136 4.80 -2.43 -5.70
C GLN A 136 3.79 -2.69 -4.58
N LYS A 137 2.51 -2.66 -4.95
CA LYS A 137 1.38 -3.05 -4.10
C LYS A 137 0.59 -4.16 -4.77
N TRP A 138 0.29 -5.23 -4.04
CA TRP A 138 -0.47 -6.38 -4.52
C TRP A 138 -1.63 -6.70 -3.59
N VAL A 139 -2.72 -7.26 -4.11
CA VAL A 139 -3.86 -7.75 -3.34
C VAL A 139 -4.21 -9.15 -3.82
N ARG A 140 -4.85 -9.95 -2.96
CA ARG A 140 -5.38 -11.25 -3.38
C ARG A 140 -6.38 -11.04 -4.50
N GLN A 141 -6.32 -11.86 -5.55
CA GLN A 141 -7.23 -11.74 -6.69
C GLN A 141 -8.70 -11.90 -6.27
N ALA A 142 -9.00 -12.75 -5.29
CA ALA A 142 -10.36 -12.93 -4.77
C ALA A 142 -10.92 -11.67 -4.07
N ASN A 143 -10.04 -10.78 -3.60
CA ASN A 143 -10.39 -9.52 -2.95
C ASN A 143 -10.19 -8.32 -3.88
N PHE A 144 -9.88 -8.58 -5.16
CA PHE A 144 -9.67 -7.52 -6.13
C PHE A 144 -11.01 -7.05 -6.67
N THR A 145 -11.26 -5.76 -6.49
CA THR A 145 -12.33 -5.05 -7.18
C THR A 145 -11.69 -4.21 -8.29
N PRO A 146 -12.06 -4.43 -9.56
CA PRO A 146 -11.55 -3.62 -10.66
C PRO A 146 -11.83 -2.12 -10.45
N GLN A 147 -10.90 -1.27 -10.91
CA GLN A 147 -11.08 0.18 -10.90
C GLN A 147 -12.42 0.61 -11.49
N SER A 148 -12.85 -0.02 -12.59
CA SER A 148 -14.13 0.27 -13.24
C SER A 148 -15.34 0.12 -12.32
N VAL A 149 -15.31 -0.81 -11.36
CA VAL A 149 -16.40 -1.02 -10.40
C VAL A 149 -16.44 0.10 -9.36
N TYR A 150 -15.28 0.57 -8.91
CA TYR A 150 -15.23 1.73 -8.02
C TYR A 150 -15.53 3.03 -8.75
N LEU A 151 -15.14 3.17 -10.02
CA LEU A 151 -15.49 4.34 -10.81
C LEU A 151 -16.97 4.38 -11.16
N GLU A 152 -17.66 3.23 -11.20
CA GLU A 152 -19.12 3.15 -11.46
C GLU A 152 -19.92 4.05 -10.52
N VAL A 153 -19.51 4.15 -9.24
CA VAL A 153 -20.21 5.01 -8.26
C VAL A 153 -20.06 6.51 -8.54
N LEU A 154 -19.07 6.92 -9.33
CA LEU A 154 -18.87 8.30 -9.75
C LEU A 154 -19.55 8.64 -11.07
N GLN A 155 -19.97 7.68 -11.88
CA GLN A 155 -20.49 7.94 -13.24
C GLN A 155 -21.82 8.68 -13.24
N GLY A 156 -21.97 9.68 -14.10
CA GLY A 156 -23.17 10.52 -14.22
C GLY A 156 -22.97 11.96 -13.73
N GLU A 157 -24.09 12.65 -13.56
CA GLU A 157 -24.10 14.11 -13.37
C GLU A 157 -23.89 14.51 -11.90
N TRP A 158 -23.06 15.53 -11.69
CA TRP A 158 -22.74 16.08 -10.37
C TRP A 158 -22.84 17.61 -10.39
N ILE A 159 -23.42 18.18 -9.34
CA ILE A 159 -23.53 19.63 -9.16
C ILE A 159 -22.77 20.09 -7.91
N ARG A 160 -21.98 21.14 -8.05
CA ARG A 160 -21.25 21.78 -6.95
C ARG A 160 -22.21 22.60 -6.09
N VAL A 161 -22.41 22.21 -4.84
CA VAL A 161 -23.35 22.85 -3.92
C VAL A 161 -22.67 23.64 -2.80
N GLY A 162 -21.36 23.53 -2.67
CA GLY A 162 -20.63 24.26 -1.64
C GLY A 162 -19.11 24.23 -1.80
N GLY A 163 -18.45 25.00 -0.95
CA GLY A 163 -17.00 25.09 -0.90
C GLY A 163 -16.53 26.43 -0.33
N ASN A 164 -15.22 26.63 -0.30
CA ASN A 164 -14.60 27.88 0.14
C ASN A 164 -14.47 28.93 -1.00
N ASN A 165 -15.09 28.67 -2.15
CA ASN A 165 -15.42 29.68 -3.16
C ASN A 165 -16.89 29.49 -3.61
N PRO A 166 -17.86 30.16 -2.96
CA PRO A 166 -19.27 29.98 -3.28
C PRO A 166 -19.72 30.49 -4.65
N VAL A 167 -18.92 31.37 -5.30
CA VAL A 167 -19.25 31.88 -6.65
C VAL A 167 -19.31 30.74 -7.67
N ASN A 168 -18.49 29.72 -7.47
CA ASN A 168 -18.44 28.53 -8.32
C ASN A 168 -19.54 27.50 -7.96
N ASN A 169 -20.50 27.81 -7.07
CA ASN A 169 -21.61 26.89 -6.81
C ASN A 169 -22.55 26.87 -8.02
N GLY A 170 -23.14 25.72 -8.29
CA GLY A 170 -23.99 25.48 -9.45
C GLY A 170 -23.26 24.95 -10.67
N ILE A 171 -21.92 24.86 -10.66
CA ILE A 171 -21.20 24.16 -11.72
C ILE A 171 -21.71 22.71 -11.78
N VAL A 172 -22.09 22.27 -12.97
CA VAL A 172 -22.50 20.90 -13.26
C VAL A 172 -21.42 20.25 -14.13
N ILE A 173 -21.09 19.02 -13.80
CA ILE A 173 -20.21 18.17 -14.61
C ILE A 173 -20.88 16.83 -14.88
N GLU A 174 -20.58 16.24 -16.03
CA GLU A 174 -20.87 14.83 -16.33
C GLU A 174 -19.59 14.02 -16.14
N VAL A 175 -19.64 12.99 -15.30
CA VAL A 175 -18.53 12.07 -15.11
C VAL A 175 -18.71 10.84 -16.00
N ASP A 176 -17.75 10.64 -16.90
CA ASP A 176 -17.65 9.47 -17.77
C ASP A 176 -16.22 8.89 -17.70
N GLU A 177 -16.14 7.59 -17.49
CA GLU A 177 -14.94 6.80 -17.21
C GLU A 177 -14.07 7.42 -16.10
N VAL A 178 -13.04 8.18 -16.51
CA VAL A 178 -12.02 8.78 -15.64
C VAL A 178 -12.00 10.32 -15.73
N THR A 179 -13.04 10.91 -16.31
CA THR A 179 -13.13 12.36 -16.54
C THR A 179 -14.46 12.92 -16.08
N GLY A 180 -14.43 14.13 -15.51
CA GLY A 180 -15.60 14.95 -15.23
C GLY A 180 -15.57 16.19 -16.10
N THR A 181 -16.51 16.31 -17.04
CA THR A 181 -16.56 17.37 -18.05
C THR A 181 -17.63 18.40 -17.68
N VAL A 182 -17.31 19.70 -17.76
CA VAL A 182 -18.27 20.78 -17.47
C VAL A 182 -19.42 20.77 -18.47
N THR A 183 -20.65 20.59 -17.96
CA THR A 183 -21.89 20.66 -18.74
C THR A 183 -22.70 21.92 -18.44
N ASP A 184 -22.50 22.54 -17.28
CA ASP A 184 -22.97 23.89 -16.94
C ASP A 184 -21.91 24.60 -16.09
N ALA A 185 -21.39 25.73 -16.59
CA ALA A 185 -20.39 26.52 -15.88
C ALA A 185 -20.97 27.42 -14.78
N ALA A 186 -22.30 27.57 -14.71
CA ALA A 186 -22.99 28.50 -13.81
C ALA A 186 -22.41 29.93 -13.89
N LEU A 187 -22.00 30.50 -12.75
CA LEU A 187 -21.39 31.83 -12.66
C LEU A 187 -19.84 31.78 -12.65
N SER A 188 -19.24 30.63 -12.93
CA SER A 188 -17.79 30.49 -12.98
C SER A 188 -17.23 30.91 -14.34
N ASP A 189 -15.90 31.05 -14.40
CA ASP A 189 -15.17 31.39 -15.62
C ASP A 189 -14.78 30.15 -16.45
N PHE A 190 -15.21 28.93 -16.06
CA PHE A 190 -14.97 27.71 -16.83
C PHE A 190 -15.81 27.69 -18.11
N ASN A 191 -15.31 27.03 -19.16
CA ASN A 191 -16.07 26.79 -20.38
C ASN A 191 -16.84 25.48 -20.30
N ILE A 192 -17.94 25.40 -21.05
CA ILE A 192 -18.55 24.11 -21.36
C ILE A 192 -17.53 23.25 -22.11
N ASP A 193 -17.54 21.94 -21.84
CA ASP A 193 -16.60 20.94 -22.34
C ASP A 193 -15.18 20.98 -21.74
N ASP A 194 -14.91 21.89 -20.78
CA ASP A 194 -13.67 21.81 -20.01
C ASP A 194 -13.64 20.52 -19.19
N ILE A 195 -12.49 19.83 -19.20
CA ILE A 195 -12.29 18.65 -18.34
C ILE A 195 -11.98 19.15 -16.93
N LYS A 196 -13.01 19.28 -16.10
CA LYS A 196 -12.87 19.77 -14.73
C LYS A 196 -12.10 18.80 -13.85
N TRP A 197 -12.39 17.51 -13.98
CA TRP A 197 -11.70 16.40 -13.30
C TRP A 197 -11.10 15.48 -14.35
N LYS A 198 -9.82 15.15 -14.26
CA LYS A 198 -9.20 14.16 -15.16
C LYS A 198 -8.35 13.16 -14.38
N ASP A 199 -8.04 12.05 -15.04
CA ASP A 199 -7.20 10.98 -14.50
C ASP A 199 -7.72 10.46 -13.15
N ILE A 200 -9.04 10.35 -12.99
CA ILE A 200 -9.66 9.86 -11.76
C ILE A 200 -9.24 8.42 -11.50
N TYR A 201 -8.75 8.16 -10.29
CA TYR A 201 -8.29 6.86 -9.84
C TYR A 201 -8.87 6.55 -8.47
N ALA A 202 -9.59 5.43 -8.36
CA ALA A 202 -10.17 4.98 -7.09
C ALA A 202 -9.10 4.36 -6.19
N LEU A 203 -8.95 4.87 -4.98
CA LEU A 203 -8.18 4.20 -3.92
C LEU A 203 -8.99 3.03 -3.34
N ASP A 204 -10.31 3.20 -3.24
CA ASP A 204 -11.31 2.22 -2.82
C ASP A 204 -12.71 2.66 -3.33
N GLY A 205 -13.80 2.08 -2.79
CA GLY A 205 -15.16 2.42 -3.21
C GLY A 205 -15.69 3.77 -2.73
N ASN A 206 -14.90 4.52 -1.96
CA ASN A 206 -15.30 5.80 -1.38
C ASN A 206 -14.24 6.90 -1.55
N SER A 207 -12.99 6.57 -1.85
CA SER A 207 -11.88 7.53 -1.91
C SER A 207 -11.22 7.49 -3.27
N PHE A 208 -10.93 8.66 -3.85
CA PHE A 208 -10.31 8.77 -5.17
C PHE A 208 -9.30 9.91 -5.21
N ILE A 209 -8.32 9.77 -6.09
CA ILE A 209 -7.34 10.80 -6.44
C ILE A 209 -7.51 11.18 -7.91
N TYR A 210 -7.28 12.44 -8.25
CA TYR A 210 -7.45 12.94 -9.61
C TYR A 210 -6.70 14.26 -9.80
N GLU A 211 -6.74 14.83 -11.00
CA GLU A 211 -6.29 16.20 -11.24
C GLU A 211 -7.49 17.13 -11.51
N GLU A 212 -7.55 18.28 -10.81
CA GLU A 212 -8.59 19.29 -10.98
C GLU A 212 -8.09 20.51 -11.75
N LEU A 213 -8.89 20.95 -12.73
CA LEU A 213 -8.68 22.22 -13.44
C LEU A 213 -8.97 23.42 -12.52
N GLY A 214 -7.98 24.25 -12.24
CA GLY A 214 -8.12 25.53 -11.54
C GLY A 214 -8.63 26.65 -12.45
N SER A 215 -9.11 27.75 -11.84
CA SER A 215 -9.53 28.96 -12.58
C SER A 215 -8.38 29.72 -13.25
N ASP A 216 -7.15 29.27 -13.08
CA ASP A 216 -5.94 29.76 -13.74
C ASP A 216 -5.48 28.84 -14.87
N ASP A 217 -6.37 27.96 -15.34
CA ASP A 217 -6.18 26.98 -16.42
C ASP A 217 -5.11 25.90 -16.13
N ASN A 218 -4.64 25.77 -14.89
CA ASN A 218 -3.70 24.74 -14.47
C ASN A 218 -4.39 23.56 -13.78
N TYR A 219 -3.82 22.37 -13.90
CA TYR A 219 -4.29 21.18 -13.18
C TYR A 219 -3.54 20.99 -11.86
N TYR A 220 -4.28 20.60 -10.82
CA TYR A 220 -3.75 20.35 -9.49
C TYR A 220 -4.15 18.97 -8.99
N PRO A 221 -3.25 18.23 -8.34
CA PRO A 221 -3.62 17.00 -7.64
C PRO A 221 -4.73 17.27 -6.63
N ALA A 222 -5.73 16.40 -6.57
CA ALA A 222 -6.87 16.52 -5.69
C ALA A 222 -7.31 15.16 -5.17
N GLU A 223 -7.99 15.18 -4.02
CA GLU A 223 -8.59 14.03 -3.39
C GLU A 223 -10.10 14.25 -3.29
N MET A 224 -10.87 13.17 -3.48
CA MET A 224 -12.32 13.18 -3.34
C MET A 224 -12.78 12.00 -2.48
N GLU A 225 -13.72 12.29 -1.58
CA GLU A 225 -14.33 11.32 -0.68
C GLU A 225 -15.84 11.30 -0.92
N LEU A 226 -16.36 10.12 -1.30
CA LEU A 226 -17.78 9.83 -1.45
C LEU A 226 -18.38 9.48 -0.09
N GLY A 227 -19.17 10.42 0.41
CA GLY A 227 -19.96 10.29 1.62
C GLY A 227 -21.37 9.74 1.37
N PRO A 228 -22.19 9.67 2.43
CA PRO A 228 -23.58 9.19 2.33
C PRO A 228 -24.44 10.10 1.44
N ALA A 229 -25.48 9.50 0.84
CA ALA A 229 -26.42 10.17 -0.05
C ALA A 229 -25.73 10.88 -1.23
N ASP A 230 -24.81 10.17 -1.89
CA ASP A 230 -24.11 10.60 -3.10
C ASP A 230 -23.59 12.04 -3.01
N THR A 231 -22.83 12.28 -1.94
CA THR A 231 -22.20 13.57 -1.67
C THR A 231 -20.70 13.41 -1.74
N LEU A 232 -20.03 14.18 -2.60
CA LEU A 232 -18.58 14.23 -2.64
C LEU A 232 -18.06 15.41 -1.81
N ARG A 233 -17.02 15.13 -1.03
CA ARG A 233 -16.15 16.14 -0.44
C ARG A 233 -14.83 16.13 -1.19
N ILE A 234 -14.36 17.31 -1.58
CA ILE A 234 -13.13 17.46 -2.36
C ILE A 234 -12.16 18.37 -1.63
N ASP A 235 -10.89 17.96 -1.63
CA ASP A 235 -9.75 18.76 -1.22
C ASP A 235 -8.72 18.79 -2.36
N VAL A 236 -8.54 19.96 -2.98
CA VAL A 236 -7.54 20.19 -4.02
C VAL A 236 -6.24 20.57 -3.34
N ASN A 237 -5.15 19.88 -3.66
CA ASN A 237 -3.81 20.10 -3.12
C ASN A 237 -3.14 21.36 -3.71
N ASN A 238 -3.87 22.46 -3.67
CA ASN A 238 -3.46 23.81 -3.97
C ASN A 238 -4.08 24.75 -2.94
N SER A 239 -3.32 25.73 -2.46
CA SER A 239 -3.84 26.71 -1.52
C SER A 239 -4.65 27.78 -2.24
N GLY A 240 -5.87 28.07 -1.81
CA GLY A 240 -6.63 29.19 -2.36
C GLY A 240 -8.15 29.04 -2.23
N ALA A 241 -8.87 30.02 -2.76
CA ALA A 241 -10.33 29.93 -2.84
C ALA A 241 -10.73 28.85 -3.86
N GLY A 242 -11.66 27.97 -3.48
CA GLY A 242 -12.16 26.91 -4.33
C GLY A 242 -11.49 25.56 -4.11
N ASN A 243 -10.42 25.48 -3.32
CA ASN A 243 -9.74 24.21 -3.05
C ASN A 243 -10.51 23.25 -2.14
N ILE A 244 -11.52 23.71 -1.39
CA ILE A 244 -12.45 22.87 -0.64
C ILE A 244 -13.80 22.92 -1.33
N GLN A 245 -14.37 21.76 -1.64
CA GLN A 245 -15.63 21.70 -2.39
C GLN A 245 -16.57 20.61 -1.86
N LYS A 246 -17.86 20.81 -2.16
CA LYS A 246 -18.91 19.85 -1.91
C LYS A 246 -19.76 19.71 -3.17
N TRP A 247 -19.94 18.47 -3.62
CA TRP A 247 -20.76 18.13 -4.78
C TRP A 247 -21.85 17.13 -4.37
N VAL A 248 -22.96 17.12 -5.09
CA VAL A 248 -24.04 16.15 -4.94
C VAL A 248 -24.45 15.62 -6.30
N ARG A 249 -24.89 14.37 -6.34
CA ARG A 249 -25.46 13.76 -7.54
C ARG A 249 -26.77 14.44 -7.95
N GLN A 250 -26.96 14.62 -9.26
CA GLN A 250 -28.17 15.21 -9.86
C GLN A 250 -29.16 14.14 -10.34
#